data_AF-A0A7K9ETU8-F1
#
_entry.id   AF-A0A7K9ETU8-F1
#
_cell.length_a   1.000
_cell.length_b   1.000
_cell.length_c   1.000
_cell.angle_alpha   90.00
_cell.angle_beta   90.00
_cell.angle_gamma   90.00
#
_symmetry.space_group_name_H-M   'P 1'
#
loop_
_entity.id
_entity.type
_entity.pdbx_description
1 polymer ?
#
loop_
_entity_poly.entity_id
_entity_poly.type
_entity_poly.pdbx_seq_one_letter_code
_entity_poly.pdbx_strand_id
1 'polypeptide(L)'
;SMCEGGELFTWGQNAHGQLGVGSQTTLIPQPQLVTRLKGIALAQIAAGGAHSAAVSLSGAVYTWGKNNFGQLGLGDTEGRDCPSNVAALEHWKAAFICCGANHTAVLSKEGVVCTFGAGGDGQLGHNSTRNELKPRIVAELWGARASQVVCGRQRTLVYVPSLDKVYSFGSDEGQLGDERRPNQLIPLPINLPVKAAKSCYGNGRCRCLQSVFTCNLVNIFMHFTQDTYLNGIATLTGKEADAWISNSNSQHWESIKKTIRLIFSSEACINGSFLEGRDKHFRTSKDLSGVSMSKVQRFYEKISKKPKVFQEV
;
A
#
# COMPACT_ATOMS: atom_id res chain seq x y z
N SER A 1 1.68 20.59 -6.68
CA SER A 1 2.86 20.89 -5.85
C SER A 1 4.06 20.14 -6.41
N MET A 2 5.26 20.68 -6.22
CA MET A 2 6.52 20.02 -6.58
C MET A 2 7.46 20.10 -5.39
N CYS A 3 8.20 19.02 -5.13
CA CYS A 3 9.32 19.02 -4.19
C CYS A 3 10.62 18.97 -4.99
N GLU A 4 11.39 20.05 -4.94
CA GLU A 4 12.75 20.10 -5.50
C GLU A 4 13.71 20.43 -4.37
N GLY A 5 14.77 19.63 -4.19
CA GLY A 5 15.72 19.82 -3.09
C GLY A 5 15.13 19.75 -1.67
N GLY A 6 13.93 19.18 -1.50
CA GLY A 6 13.21 19.13 -0.21
C GLY A 6 12.36 20.37 0.09
N GLU A 7 12.30 21.34 -0.83
CA GLU A 7 11.45 22.52 -0.73
C GLU A 7 10.10 22.30 -1.43
N LEU A 8 9.01 22.72 -0.79
CA LEU A 8 7.65 22.57 -1.32
C LEU A 8 7.21 23.83 -2.07
N PHE A 9 6.92 23.67 -3.35
CA PHE A 9 6.31 24.70 -4.18
C PHE A 9 4.84 24.38 -4.52
N THR A 10 3.98 25.40 -4.43
CA THR A 10 2.54 25.31 -4.66
C THR A 10 2.05 26.44 -5.57
N TRP A 11 1.07 26.15 -6.42
CA TRP A 11 0.45 27.10 -7.34
C TRP A 11 -0.98 26.64 -7.66
N GLY A 12 -1.77 27.52 -8.28
CA GLY A 12 -3.16 27.30 -8.65
C GLY A 12 -4.13 28.06 -7.75
N GLN A 13 -5.29 27.45 -7.49
CA GLN A 13 -6.37 28.05 -6.71
C GLN A 13 -6.00 28.10 -5.22
N ASN A 14 -6.27 29.25 -4.59
CA ASN A 14 -5.92 29.56 -3.20
C ASN A 14 -7.05 30.27 -2.43
N ALA A 15 -8.29 30.19 -2.91
CA ALA A 15 -9.46 30.83 -2.27
C ALA A 15 -9.69 30.43 -0.79
N HIS A 16 -9.10 29.32 -0.34
CA HIS A 16 -9.17 28.86 1.05
C HIS A 16 -7.79 28.75 1.71
N GLY A 17 -6.75 29.33 1.11
CA GLY A 17 -5.38 29.19 1.59
C GLY A 17 -4.78 27.79 1.38
N GLN A 18 -5.36 26.97 0.49
CA GLN A 18 -4.95 25.57 0.27
C GLN A 18 -3.54 25.43 -0.32
N LEU A 19 -2.93 26.52 -0.78
CA LEU A 19 -1.53 26.52 -1.20
C LEU A 19 -0.55 26.70 -0.03
N GLY A 20 -1.00 27.17 1.14
CA GLY A 20 -0.16 27.25 2.33
C GLY A 20 0.82 28.43 2.34
N VAL A 21 0.63 29.39 1.44
CA VAL A 21 1.46 30.60 1.27
C VAL A 21 0.75 31.87 1.77
N GLY A 22 -0.31 31.71 2.58
CA GLY A 22 -1.18 32.79 3.03
C GLY A 22 -2.38 33.02 2.10
N SER A 23 -3.33 33.87 2.55
CA SER A 23 -4.63 34.10 1.90
C SER A 23 -4.73 35.38 1.06
N GLN A 24 -3.61 36.05 0.77
CA GLN A 24 -3.60 37.37 0.13
C GLN A 24 -4.06 37.37 -1.34
N THR A 25 -4.06 36.22 -2.01
CA THR A 25 -4.47 36.10 -3.41
C THR A 25 -5.21 34.79 -3.64
N THR A 26 -6.30 34.84 -4.40
CA THR A 26 -7.16 33.69 -4.68
C THR A 26 -6.60 32.76 -5.76
N LEU A 27 -5.71 33.23 -6.63
CA LEU A 27 -5.06 32.45 -7.68
C LEU A 27 -3.57 32.79 -7.74
N ILE A 28 -2.71 31.77 -7.74
CA ILE A 28 -1.26 31.91 -7.83
C ILE A 28 -0.80 31.18 -9.11
N PRO A 29 -0.49 31.90 -10.21
CA PRO A 29 -0.25 31.27 -11.52
C PRO A 29 1.13 30.60 -11.63
N GLN A 30 2.06 30.90 -10.73
CA GLN A 30 3.44 30.40 -10.75
C GLN A 30 3.80 29.68 -9.45
N PRO A 31 4.68 28.66 -9.47
CA PRO A 31 5.12 27.96 -8.27
C PRO A 31 5.67 28.92 -7.21
N GLN A 32 5.07 28.90 -6.02
CA GLN A 32 5.51 29.69 -4.86
C GLN A 32 5.94 28.77 -3.72
N LEU A 33 7.03 29.14 -3.05
CA LEU A 33 7.59 28.41 -1.92
C LEU A 33 6.65 28.49 -0.70
N VAL A 34 6.38 27.33 -0.11
CA VAL A 34 5.69 27.22 1.18
C VAL A 34 6.70 27.42 2.31
N THR A 35 6.99 28.69 2.63
CA THR A 35 8.05 29.08 3.57
C THR A 35 7.94 28.42 4.94
N ARG A 36 6.71 28.14 5.41
CA ARG A 36 6.45 27.51 6.72
C ARG A 36 6.93 26.06 6.81
N LEU A 37 7.18 25.40 5.69
CA LEU A 37 7.73 24.04 5.64
C LEU A 37 9.19 24.01 5.18
N LYS A 38 9.83 25.17 4.98
CA LYS A 38 11.23 25.25 4.58
C LYS A 38 12.12 24.57 5.62
N GLY A 39 13.01 23.69 5.17
CA GLY A 39 13.93 22.94 6.02
C GLY A 39 13.33 21.69 6.67
N ILE A 40 12.04 21.40 6.47
CA ILE A 40 11.43 20.15 6.90
C ILE A 40 11.50 19.16 5.74
N ALA A 41 12.18 18.03 5.95
CA ALA A 41 12.26 16.98 4.93
C ALA A 41 10.89 16.28 4.79
N LEU A 42 10.20 16.56 3.69
CA LEU A 42 8.88 15.99 3.37
C LEU A 42 9.01 14.61 2.71
N ALA A 43 8.23 13.66 3.19
CA ALA A 43 8.11 12.31 2.63
C ALA A 43 6.99 12.26 1.57
N GLN A 44 5.88 12.93 1.84
CA GLN A 44 4.69 12.90 0.98
C GLN A 44 3.87 14.18 1.13
N ILE A 45 3.15 14.54 0.07
CA ILE A 45 2.14 15.60 0.05
C ILE A 45 0.85 15.03 -0.55
N ALA A 46 -0.28 15.47 -0.04
CA ALA A 46 -1.61 15.18 -0.57
C ALA A 46 -2.41 16.48 -0.71
N ALA A 47 -3.26 16.53 -1.74
CA ALA A 47 -4.19 17.63 -1.97
C ALA A 47 -5.61 17.08 -2.01
N GLY A 48 -6.50 17.68 -1.24
CA GLY A 48 -7.93 17.40 -1.24
C GLY A 48 -8.70 18.38 -2.12
N GLY A 49 -10.00 18.52 -1.87
CA GLY A 49 -10.86 19.44 -2.64
C GLY A 49 -10.46 20.91 -2.47
N ALA A 50 -10.20 21.33 -1.23
CA ALA A 50 -9.80 22.70 -0.89
C ALA A 50 -8.88 22.76 0.33
N HIS A 51 -8.18 21.66 0.61
CA HIS A 51 -7.18 21.54 1.67
C HIS A 51 -5.98 20.75 1.16
N SER A 52 -4.87 20.85 1.86
CA SER A 52 -3.65 20.13 1.56
C SER A 52 -3.05 19.59 2.85
N ALA A 53 -2.25 18.55 2.70
CA ALA A 53 -1.55 17.93 3.80
C ALA A 53 -0.17 17.44 3.36
N ALA A 54 0.74 17.32 4.32
CA ALA A 54 2.07 16.79 4.10
C ALA A 54 2.51 15.94 5.29
N VAL A 55 3.34 14.94 5.01
CA VAL A 55 4.01 14.08 5.99
C VAL A 55 5.51 14.31 5.87
N SER A 56 6.19 14.55 6.99
CA SER A 56 7.65 14.61 7.04
C SER A 56 8.27 13.21 7.11
N LEU A 57 9.58 13.09 6.81
CA LEU A 57 10.32 11.83 7.01
C LEU A 57 10.32 11.35 8.48
N SER A 58 10.18 12.28 9.44
CA SER A 58 10.00 11.95 10.86
C SER A 58 8.61 11.40 11.20
N GLY A 59 7.65 11.51 10.29
CA GLY A 59 6.26 11.08 10.46
C GLY A 59 5.34 12.14 11.07
N ALA A 60 5.78 13.40 11.13
CA ALA A 60 4.93 14.53 11.54
C ALA A 60 3.98 14.92 10.40
N VAL A 61 2.75 15.29 10.75
CA VAL A 61 1.70 15.64 9.79
C VAL A 61 1.41 17.13 9.87
N TYR A 62 1.34 17.78 8.70
CA TYR A 62 0.97 19.17 8.55
C TYR A 62 -0.24 19.28 7.63
N THR A 63 -1.20 20.12 7.98
CA THR A 63 -2.44 20.34 7.21
C THR A 63 -2.76 21.82 7.09
N TRP A 64 -3.34 22.24 5.97
CA TRP A 64 -3.80 23.61 5.73
C TRP A 64 -4.89 23.67 4.67
N GLY A 65 -5.55 24.82 4.55
CA GLY A 65 -6.66 25.12 3.66
C GLY A 65 -8.01 25.18 4.39
N LYS A 66 -9.07 24.81 3.68
CA LYS A 66 -10.45 24.76 4.17
C LYS A 66 -10.61 23.74 5.31
N ASN A 67 -11.40 24.08 6.34
CA ASN A 67 -11.61 23.21 7.51
C ASN A 67 -13.08 23.10 8.00
N ASN A 68 -14.06 23.44 7.17
CA ASN A 68 -15.48 23.51 7.61
C ASN A 68 -16.03 22.21 8.23
N PHE A 69 -15.39 21.06 7.98
CA PHE A 69 -15.79 19.76 8.50
C PHE A 69 -14.73 19.11 9.41
N GLY A 70 -13.67 19.84 9.77
CA GLY A 70 -12.55 19.29 10.55
C GLY A 70 -11.52 18.52 9.72
N GLN A 71 -11.48 18.70 8.40
CA GLN A 71 -10.55 17.97 7.51
C GLN A 71 -9.06 18.27 7.74
N LEU A 72 -8.74 19.26 8.57
CA LEU A 72 -7.38 19.53 9.04
C LEU A 72 -7.02 18.76 10.32
N GLY A 73 -7.99 18.21 11.06
CA GLY A 73 -7.71 17.37 12.23
C GLY A 73 -7.19 18.14 13.46
N LEU A 74 -7.36 19.46 13.49
CA LEU A 74 -6.82 20.34 14.53
C LEU A 74 -7.74 20.48 15.76
N GLY A 75 -8.90 19.82 15.75
CA GLY A 75 -9.89 19.89 16.83
C GLY A 75 -10.84 21.08 16.73
N ASP A 76 -10.84 21.79 15.61
CA ASP A 76 -11.71 22.93 15.31
C ASP A 76 -12.23 22.85 13.85
N THR A 77 -13.03 23.83 13.45
CA THR A 77 -13.55 23.99 12.07
C THR A 77 -12.96 25.21 11.35
N GLU A 78 -11.88 25.79 11.89
CA GLU A 78 -11.27 27.02 11.39
C GLU A 78 -10.25 26.71 10.29
N GLY A 79 -10.39 27.37 9.13
CA GLY A 79 -9.45 27.25 8.03
C GLY A 79 -8.07 27.79 8.38
N ARG A 80 -7.01 27.23 7.79
CA ARG A 80 -5.63 27.69 7.98
C ARG A 80 -5.02 28.00 6.63
N ASP A 81 -4.51 29.21 6.42
CA ASP A 81 -3.87 29.57 5.16
C ASP A 81 -2.37 29.23 5.11
N CYS A 82 -1.86 28.63 6.18
CA CYS A 82 -0.49 28.18 6.35
C CYS A 82 -0.46 26.77 6.96
N PRO A 83 0.55 25.94 6.62
CA PRO A 83 0.77 24.63 7.24
C PRO A 83 0.74 24.68 8.77
N SER A 84 -0.12 23.84 9.35
CA SER A 84 -0.27 23.68 10.80
C SER A 84 -0.01 22.23 11.18
N ASN A 85 0.77 22.01 12.24
CA ASN A 85 1.08 20.66 12.74
C ASN A 85 -0.16 20.01 13.40
N VAL A 86 -0.41 18.74 13.10
CA VAL A 86 -1.47 17.93 13.69
C VAL A 86 -0.90 17.11 14.85
N ALA A 87 -0.77 17.74 16.02
CA ALA A 87 -0.11 17.13 17.20
C ALA A 87 -0.74 15.79 17.63
N ALA A 88 -2.04 15.60 17.39
CA ALA A 88 -2.76 14.36 17.68
C ALA A 88 -2.21 13.11 16.93
N LEU A 89 -1.40 13.31 15.88
CA LEU A 89 -0.79 12.22 15.09
C LEU A 89 0.67 11.92 15.44
N GLU A 90 1.31 12.70 16.31
CA GLU A 90 2.75 12.54 16.61
C GLU A 90 3.11 11.14 17.12
N HIS A 91 2.25 10.55 17.95
CA HIS A 91 2.45 9.21 18.50
C HIS A 91 2.32 8.10 17.46
N TRP A 92 1.61 8.33 16.36
CA TRP A 92 1.31 7.31 15.36
C TRP A 92 2.36 7.23 14.25
N LYS A 93 3.27 8.21 14.13
CA LYS A 93 4.34 8.27 13.11
C LYS A 93 3.80 7.97 11.71
N ALA A 94 3.16 8.96 11.10
CA ALA A 94 2.57 8.82 9.78
C ALA A 94 3.60 8.35 8.73
N ALA A 95 3.17 7.43 7.86
CA ALA A 95 3.92 6.97 6.70
C ALA A 95 3.29 7.49 5.41
N PHE A 96 1.96 7.46 5.33
CA PHE A 96 1.21 7.93 4.18
C PHE A 96 0.05 8.84 4.58
N ILE A 97 -0.30 9.76 3.69
CA ILE A 97 -1.45 10.64 3.82
C ILE A 97 -2.20 10.73 2.49
N CYS A 98 -3.52 10.76 2.58
CA CYS A 98 -4.42 10.93 1.44
C CYS A 98 -5.54 11.90 1.82
N CYS A 99 -5.99 12.69 0.86
CA CYS A 99 -7.05 13.66 1.05
C CYS A 99 -8.17 13.40 0.04
N GLY A 100 -9.40 13.27 0.53
CA GLY A 100 -10.60 13.31 -0.31
C GLY A 100 -11.09 14.73 -0.52
N ALA A 101 -12.36 14.90 -0.87
CA ALA A 101 -12.91 16.25 -1.09
C ALA A 101 -12.92 17.10 0.19
N ASN A 102 -13.37 16.51 1.29
CA ASN A 102 -13.53 17.17 2.60
C ASN A 102 -13.11 16.26 3.77
N HIS A 103 -12.29 15.24 3.54
CA HIS A 103 -11.78 14.34 4.59
C HIS A 103 -10.32 14.00 4.32
N THR A 104 -9.64 13.51 5.35
CA THR A 104 -8.23 13.13 5.31
C THR A 104 -8.07 11.75 5.95
N ALA A 105 -7.26 10.91 5.34
CA ALA A 105 -6.87 9.62 5.87
C ALA A 105 -5.34 9.56 6.02
N VAL A 106 -4.89 8.99 7.13
CA VAL A 106 -3.48 8.84 7.49
C VAL A 106 -3.22 7.38 7.78
N LEU A 107 -2.13 6.86 7.21
CA LEU A 107 -1.63 5.52 7.48
C LEU A 107 -0.29 5.65 8.22
N SER A 108 -0.23 5.09 9.42
CA SER A 108 1.01 4.98 10.18
C SER A 108 1.98 3.94 9.61
N LYS A 109 3.25 4.01 10.02
CA LYS A 109 4.25 2.97 9.72
C LYS A 109 3.81 1.58 10.19
N GLU A 110 3.00 1.53 11.25
CA GLU A 110 2.58 0.30 11.91
C GLU A 110 1.28 -0.27 11.30
N GLY A 111 0.78 0.36 10.23
CA GLY A 111 -0.40 -0.10 9.50
C GLY A 111 -1.74 0.25 10.16
N VAL A 112 -1.73 1.19 11.11
CA VAL A 112 -2.94 1.81 11.68
C VAL A 112 -3.45 2.90 10.75
N VAL A 113 -4.75 2.87 10.46
CA VAL A 113 -5.46 3.87 9.66
C VAL A 113 -6.25 4.81 10.58
N CYS A 114 -6.00 6.11 10.44
CA CYS A 114 -6.77 7.16 11.08
C CYS A 114 -7.47 8.01 10.02
N THR A 115 -8.70 8.44 10.29
CA THR A 115 -9.51 9.29 9.40
C THR A 115 -10.08 10.46 10.18
N PHE A 116 -10.29 11.59 9.50
CA PHE A 116 -10.90 12.80 10.05
C PHE A 116 -11.47 13.71 8.95
N GLY A 117 -12.33 14.65 9.33
CA GLY A 117 -13.05 15.55 8.44
C GLY A 117 -14.53 15.20 8.28
N ALA A 118 -15.06 15.40 7.07
CA ALA A 118 -16.46 15.14 6.76
C ALA A 118 -16.80 13.64 6.88
N GLY A 119 -17.87 13.32 7.61
CA GLY A 119 -18.35 11.95 7.80
C GLY A 119 -19.72 11.65 7.20
N GLY A 120 -20.39 12.64 6.59
CA GLY A 120 -21.79 12.53 6.16
C GLY A 120 -22.13 11.36 5.24
N ASP A 121 -21.15 10.84 4.50
CA ASP A 121 -21.31 9.71 3.57
C ASP A 121 -20.68 8.41 4.09
N GLY A 122 -20.20 8.37 5.33
CA GLY A 122 -19.48 7.23 5.88
C GLY A 122 -18.02 7.12 5.46
N GLN A 123 -17.47 8.14 4.78
CA GLN A 123 -16.09 8.14 4.23
C GLN A 123 -14.99 8.03 5.29
N LEU A 124 -15.34 8.15 6.58
CA LEU A 124 -14.43 7.96 7.70
C LEU A 124 -14.40 6.53 8.25
N GLY A 125 -15.44 5.73 8.00
CA GLY A 125 -15.46 4.31 8.39
C GLY A 125 -15.70 4.05 9.87
N HIS A 126 -16.32 5.00 10.60
CA HIS A 126 -16.52 4.91 12.06
C HIS A 126 -17.92 4.42 12.48
N ASN A 127 -18.64 3.75 11.57
CA ASN A 127 -20.04 3.38 11.77
C ASN A 127 -20.93 4.58 12.15
N SER A 128 -20.65 5.75 11.55
CA SER A 128 -21.29 7.02 11.88
C SER A 128 -21.24 7.97 10.70
N THR A 129 -22.19 8.92 10.66
CA THR A 129 -22.22 10.02 9.70
C THR A 129 -21.67 11.33 10.29
N ARG A 130 -21.15 11.30 11.52
CA ARG A 130 -20.61 12.48 12.21
C ARG A 130 -19.25 12.87 11.62
N ASN A 131 -19.00 14.18 11.58
CA ASN A 131 -17.68 14.71 11.29
C ASN A 131 -16.73 14.45 12.46
N GLU A 132 -15.46 14.22 12.16
CA GLU A 132 -14.41 14.03 13.14
C GLU A 132 -13.41 15.19 13.05
N LEU A 133 -13.37 16.03 14.08
CA LEU A 133 -12.50 17.21 14.12
C LEU A 133 -11.05 16.88 14.46
N LYS A 134 -10.81 15.67 14.99
CA LYS A 134 -9.49 15.13 15.32
C LYS A 134 -9.33 13.76 14.66
N PRO A 135 -8.09 13.36 14.35
CA PRO A 135 -7.79 12.04 13.84
C PRO A 135 -8.35 10.94 14.74
N ARG A 136 -9.16 10.06 14.17
CA ARG A 136 -9.75 8.91 14.85
C ARG A 136 -9.36 7.63 14.14
N ILE A 137 -9.01 6.62 14.92
CA ILE A 137 -8.68 5.29 14.40
C ILE A 137 -9.93 4.65 13.79
N VAL A 138 -9.77 4.02 12.62
CA VAL A 138 -10.78 3.15 12.03
C VAL A 138 -10.71 1.79 12.75
N ALA A 139 -11.58 1.61 13.74
CA ALA A 139 -11.52 0.49 14.68
C ALA A 139 -11.61 -0.88 14.00
N GLU A 140 -12.42 -0.98 12.95
CA GLU A 140 -12.66 -2.19 12.17
C GLU A 140 -11.40 -2.67 11.41
N LEU A 141 -10.42 -1.79 11.20
CA LEU A 141 -9.14 -2.09 10.56
C LEU A 141 -7.98 -2.18 11.57
N TRP A 142 -8.26 -2.03 12.87
CA TRP A 142 -7.25 -2.11 13.91
C TRP A 142 -6.60 -3.50 13.93
N GLY A 143 -5.27 -3.54 13.93
CA GLY A 143 -4.50 -4.79 13.89
C GLY A 143 -4.46 -5.49 12.52
N ALA A 144 -5.20 -5.01 11.51
CA ALA A 144 -5.16 -5.57 10.16
C ALA A 144 -3.80 -5.35 9.46
N ARG A 145 -3.05 -4.32 9.90
CA ARG A 145 -1.78 -3.86 9.32
C ARG A 145 -1.96 -3.50 7.84
N ALA A 146 -2.69 -2.42 7.60
CA ALA A 146 -2.86 -1.88 6.25
C ALA A 146 -1.51 -1.44 5.68
N SER A 147 -1.35 -1.52 4.36
CA SER A 147 -0.15 -1.00 3.69
C SER A 147 -0.44 0.21 2.80
N GLN A 148 -1.70 0.41 2.42
CA GLN A 148 -2.11 1.51 1.56
C GLN A 148 -3.47 2.03 1.96
N VAL A 149 -3.63 3.34 1.81
CA VAL A 149 -4.89 4.06 1.95
C VAL A 149 -5.02 5.01 0.79
N VAL A 150 -6.24 5.14 0.25
CA VAL A 150 -6.54 6.12 -0.80
C VAL A 150 -7.91 6.74 -0.57
N CYS A 151 -8.05 8.01 -0.93
CA CYS A 151 -9.30 8.76 -0.80
C CYS A 151 -9.82 9.19 -2.16
N GLY A 152 -11.05 8.83 -2.48
CA GLY A 152 -11.87 9.49 -3.50
C GLY A 152 -12.61 10.70 -2.91
N ARG A 153 -13.61 11.22 -3.63
CA ARG A 153 -14.38 12.40 -3.23
C ARG A 153 -15.00 12.23 -1.84
N GLN A 154 -15.76 11.16 -1.67
CA GLN A 154 -16.52 10.79 -0.47
C GLN A 154 -16.33 9.30 -0.16
N ARG A 155 -15.18 8.72 -0.53
CA ARG A 155 -14.90 7.29 -0.37
C ARG A 155 -13.46 7.10 0.06
N THR A 156 -13.21 6.09 0.87
CA THR A 156 -11.87 5.66 1.27
C THR A 156 -11.70 4.18 0.96
N LEU A 157 -10.57 3.81 0.37
CA LEU A 157 -10.16 2.42 0.23
C LEU A 157 -8.91 2.16 1.04
N VAL A 158 -8.81 0.95 1.60
CA VAL A 158 -7.66 0.48 2.35
C VAL A 158 -7.25 -0.90 1.87
N TYR A 159 -5.98 -1.09 1.53
CA TYR A 159 -5.45 -2.42 1.22
C TYR A 159 -4.79 -3.03 2.45
N VAL A 160 -5.17 -4.28 2.73
CA VAL A 160 -4.65 -5.09 3.82
C VAL A 160 -3.92 -6.30 3.22
N PRO A 161 -2.58 -6.29 3.15
CA PRO A 161 -1.81 -7.36 2.50
C PRO A 161 -1.97 -8.73 3.17
N SER A 162 -2.05 -8.75 4.51
CA SER A 162 -2.18 -9.98 5.29
C SER A 162 -3.44 -10.79 4.96
N LEU A 163 -4.47 -10.10 4.46
CA LEU A 163 -5.76 -10.67 4.08
C LEU A 163 -5.95 -10.72 2.55
N ASP A 164 -5.01 -10.13 1.80
CA ASP A 164 -5.12 -9.82 0.37
C ASP A 164 -6.51 -9.24 0.00
N LYS A 165 -6.94 -8.25 0.77
CA LYS A 165 -8.26 -7.64 0.64
C LYS A 165 -8.18 -6.13 0.59
N VAL A 166 -9.02 -5.55 -0.27
CA VAL A 166 -9.31 -4.12 -0.28
C VAL A 166 -10.61 -3.89 0.46
N TYR A 167 -10.57 -3.02 1.45
CA TYR A 167 -11.72 -2.54 2.19
C TYR A 167 -12.18 -1.21 1.62
N SER A 168 -13.48 -0.98 1.62
CA SER A 168 -14.13 0.24 1.14
C SER A 168 -15.10 0.76 2.17
N PHE A 169 -15.19 2.08 2.27
CA PHE A 169 -16.21 2.78 3.03
C PHE A 169 -16.41 4.18 2.45
N GLY A 170 -17.58 4.76 2.68
CA GLY A 170 -18.04 5.99 2.06
C GLY A 170 -19.12 5.78 0.99
N SER A 171 -19.29 6.79 0.15
CA SER A 171 -20.25 6.81 -0.94
C SER A 171 -19.85 5.87 -2.09
N ASP A 172 -20.84 5.15 -2.60
CA ASP A 172 -20.72 4.26 -3.77
C ASP A 172 -21.15 4.94 -5.09
N GLU A 173 -21.35 6.27 -5.12
CA GLU A 173 -21.71 7.03 -6.32
C GLU A 173 -20.53 7.02 -7.34
N GLY A 174 -20.46 5.98 -8.18
CA GLY A 174 -19.41 5.83 -9.20
C GLY A 174 -19.31 4.46 -9.89
N GLN A 175 -20.07 3.44 -9.49
CA GLN A 175 -20.23 2.24 -10.33
C GLN A 175 -21.36 2.47 -11.33
N LEU A 176 -21.05 2.47 -12.63
CA LEU A 176 -22.03 2.50 -13.72
C LEU A 176 -22.98 1.29 -13.59
N GLY A 177 -24.14 1.54 -12.99
CA GLY A 177 -25.22 0.59 -12.75
C GLY A 177 -26.32 1.28 -11.96
N ASP A 178 -27.55 1.20 -12.45
CA ASP A 178 -28.72 2.03 -12.12
C ASP A 178 -29.31 1.84 -10.70
N GLU A 179 -28.52 1.34 -9.74
CA GLU A 179 -28.95 1.09 -8.36
C GLU A 179 -28.06 1.87 -7.39
N ARG A 180 -28.61 2.94 -6.80
CA ARG A 180 -27.98 3.65 -5.68
C ARG A 180 -27.77 2.70 -4.51
N ARG A 181 -26.55 2.20 -4.34
CA ARG A 181 -26.16 1.45 -3.15
C ARG A 181 -26.10 2.39 -1.94
N PRO A 182 -26.54 1.94 -0.76
CA PRO A 182 -26.44 2.75 0.45
C PRO A 182 -24.97 3.00 0.80
N ASN A 183 -24.69 4.20 1.33
CA ASN A 183 -23.37 4.59 1.81
C ASN A 183 -22.82 3.57 2.82
N GLN A 184 -21.54 3.21 2.68
CA GLN A 184 -20.86 2.24 3.55
C GLN A 184 -20.26 2.98 4.75
N LEU A 185 -20.87 2.87 5.93
CA LEU A 185 -20.40 3.56 7.14
C LEU A 185 -19.23 2.87 7.84
N ILE A 186 -18.94 1.62 7.49
CA ILE A 186 -17.84 0.81 8.02
C ILE A 186 -17.02 0.23 6.87
N PRO A 187 -15.72 -0.07 7.09
CA PRO A 187 -14.90 -0.75 6.12
C PRO A 187 -15.43 -2.14 5.79
N LEU A 188 -15.87 -2.34 4.54
CA LEU A 188 -16.31 -3.63 4.03
C LEU A 188 -15.37 -4.13 2.93
N PRO A 189 -15.02 -5.43 2.91
CA PRO A 189 -14.18 -5.97 1.86
C PRO A 189 -14.91 -5.90 0.51
N ILE A 190 -14.24 -5.36 -0.51
CA ILE A 190 -14.76 -5.37 -1.87
C ILE A 190 -14.46 -6.73 -2.49
N ASN A 191 -15.50 -7.38 -3.03
CA ASN A 191 -15.32 -8.49 -3.95
C ASN A 191 -14.82 -7.93 -5.29
N LEU A 192 -13.51 -7.96 -5.52
CA LEU A 192 -12.94 -7.65 -6.83
C LEU A 192 -13.58 -8.56 -7.88
N PRO A 193 -13.96 -8.05 -9.08
CA PRO A 193 -14.64 -8.86 -10.08
C PRO A 193 -13.87 -10.15 -10.34
N VAL A 194 -14.54 -11.24 -9.95
CA VAL A 194 -14.10 -12.63 -10.04
C VAL A 194 -14.09 -13.04 -11.52
N LYS A 195 -13.17 -12.48 -12.29
CA LYS A 195 -12.48 -13.17 -13.40
C LYS A 195 -10.97 -13.30 -13.13
N ALA A 196 -10.52 -12.86 -11.95
CA ALA A 196 -9.14 -13.02 -11.49
C ALA A 196 -9.03 -13.50 -10.03
N ALA A 197 -10.13 -13.97 -9.43
CA ALA A 197 -10.10 -14.66 -8.14
C ALA A 197 -10.42 -16.13 -8.37
N LYS A 198 -9.42 -16.99 -8.14
CA LYS A 198 -9.52 -18.45 -8.15
C LYS A 198 -9.97 -19.11 -9.46
N SER A 199 -9.19 -18.91 -10.53
CA SER A 199 -8.89 -20.07 -11.38
C SER A 199 -7.39 -20.34 -11.28
N CYS A 200 -7.04 -21.27 -10.40
CA CYS A 200 -5.78 -21.99 -10.53
C CYS A 200 -5.89 -22.86 -11.80
N TYR A 201 -5.81 -22.26 -12.98
CA TYR A 201 -5.53 -23.01 -14.19
C TYR A 201 -4.07 -23.45 -14.11
N GLY A 202 -3.84 -24.61 -13.50
CA GLY A 202 -2.73 -25.54 -13.77
C GLY A 202 -1.29 -25.01 -13.88
N ASN A 203 -1.00 -23.74 -13.58
CA ASN A 203 0.28 -23.08 -13.82
C ASN A 203 0.35 -21.79 -12.98
N GLY A 204 0.57 -21.94 -11.66
CA GLY A 204 1.31 -21.03 -10.76
C GLY A 204 1.23 -19.50 -10.88
N ARG A 205 0.21 -18.90 -11.51
CA ARG A 205 0.09 -17.44 -11.69
C ARG A 205 -0.87 -16.86 -10.65
N CYS A 206 -0.32 -16.28 -9.60
CA CYS A 206 -1.06 -15.39 -8.70
C CYS A 206 -1.01 -13.95 -9.25
N ARG A 207 -2.07 -13.18 -9.04
CA ARG A 207 -2.04 -11.72 -9.19
C ARG A 207 -2.10 -11.17 -7.78
N CYS A 208 -1.08 -10.43 -7.38
CA CYS A 208 -1.07 -9.73 -6.10
C CYS A 208 -1.40 -8.25 -6.38
N LEU A 209 -2.22 -7.63 -5.55
CA LEU A 209 -2.45 -6.20 -5.66
C LEU A 209 -1.23 -5.46 -5.08
N GLN A 210 -0.39 -4.90 -5.95
CA GLN A 210 0.82 -4.21 -5.50
C GLN A 210 0.53 -2.77 -5.06
N SER A 211 -0.41 -2.08 -5.72
CA SER A 211 -0.66 -0.66 -5.44
C SER A 211 -2.05 -0.17 -5.85
N VAL A 212 -2.69 0.59 -4.97
CA VAL A 212 -3.91 1.36 -5.21
C VAL A 212 -3.54 2.83 -5.37
N PHE A 213 -3.95 3.45 -6.47
CA PHE A 213 -3.71 4.85 -6.78
C PHE A 213 -5.03 5.60 -6.98
N THR A 214 -5.09 6.86 -6.55
CA THR A 214 -6.12 7.81 -6.99
C THR A 214 -5.55 8.64 -8.13
N CYS A 215 -6.17 8.59 -9.32
CA CYS A 215 -5.76 9.46 -10.44
C CYS A 215 -6.46 10.82 -10.40
N ASN A 216 -7.65 10.91 -9.77
CA ASN A 216 -8.38 12.15 -9.51
C ASN A 216 -9.41 11.91 -8.37
N LEU A 217 -10.19 12.93 -7.98
CA LEU A 217 -11.21 12.82 -6.92
C LEU A 217 -12.31 11.76 -7.20
N VAL A 218 -12.39 11.21 -8.41
CA VAL A 218 -13.49 10.33 -8.84
C VAL A 218 -13.02 8.90 -9.14
N ASN A 219 -11.82 8.73 -9.69
CA ASN A 219 -11.31 7.47 -10.21
C ASN A 219 -10.18 6.92 -9.34
N ILE A 220 -10.40 5.71 -8.82
CA ILE A 220 -9.41 4.92 -8.12
C ILE A 220 -8.96 3.79 -9.04
N PHE A 221 -7.67 3.76 -9.37
CA PHE A 221 -7.05 2.72 -10.17
C PHE A 221 -6.31 1.74 -9.26
N MET A 222 -6.57 0.45 -9.45
CA MET A 222 -5.84 -0.62 -8.80
C MET A 222 -4.85 -1.20 -9.80
N HIS A 223 -3.56 -1.08 -9.52
CA HIS A 223 -2.52 -1.70 -10.32
C HIS A 223 -2.24 -3.10 -9.77
N PHE A 224 -2.62 -4.09 -10.57
CA PHE A 224 -2.29 -5.49 -10.33
C PHE A 224 -1.02 -5.81 -11.10
N THR A 225 0.07 -6.14 -10.41
CA THR A 225 1.18 -6.83 -11.06
C THR A 225 0.84 -8.31 -11.20
N GLN A 226 1.21 -8.86 -12.34
CA GLN A 226 1.32 -10.30 -12.48
C GLN A 226 2.61 -10.73 -11.80
N ASP A 227 2.58 -10.78 -10.48
CA ASP A 227 3.67 -11.29 -9.70
C ASP A 227 3.63 -12.82 -9.74
N THR A 228 4.62 -13.40 -10.42
CA THR A 228 4.93 -14.83 -10.32
C THR A 228 5.56 -15.12 -8.96
N TYR A 229 4.87 -14.79 -7.88
CA TYR A 229 5.31 -15.08 -6.53
C TYR A 229 4.24 -15.92 -5.85
N LEU A 230 4.60 -17.17 -5.64
CA LEU A 230 3.83 -18.16 -4.90
C LEU A 230 3.52 -17.59 -3.51
N ASN A 231 2.26 -17.74 -3.08
CA ASN A 231 1.93 -17.69 -1.66
C ASN A 231 2.58 -18.89 -0.95
N GLY A 232 3.87 -18.78 -0.62
CA GLY A 232 4.63 -19.82 0.10
C GLY A 232 6.13 -19.83 -0.22
N ILE A 233 6.89 -20.51 0.62
CA ILE A 233 8.31 -20.82 0.39
C ILE A 233 8.41 -21.68 -0.87
N ALA A 234 9.12 -21.20 -1.90
CA ALA A 234 9.34 -21.97 -3.12
C ALA A 234 10.37 -23.07 -2.84
N THR A 235 9.95 -24.34 -2.90
CA THR A 235 10.81 -25.49 -2.58
C THR A 235 11.10 -26.31 -3.83
N LEU A 236 12.37 -26.63 -4.07
CA LEU A 236 12.81 -27.54 -5.11
C LEU A 236 12.33 -28.97 -4.80
N THR A 237 11.56 -29.54 -5.73
CA THR A 237 11.25 -30.97 -5.75
C THR A 237 12.22 -31.73 -6.66
N GLY A 238 12.46 -33.01 -6.37
CA GLY A 238 13.35 -33.84 -7.20
C GLY A 238 12.92 -33.91 -8.68
N LYS A 239 11.62 -33.81 -8.96
CA LYS A 239 11.04 -33.80 -10.31
C LYS A 239 11.36 -32.52 -11.09
N GLU A 240 11.46 -31.39 -10.42
CA GLU A 240 11.80 -30.11 -11.06
C GLU A 240 13.26 -30.07 -11.50
N ALA A 241 14.18 -30.57 -10.65
CA ALA A 241 15.59 -30.72 -11.03
C ALA A 241 15.77 -31.61 -12.27
N ASP A 242 15.01 -32.71 -12.37
CA ASP A 242 15.00 -33.59 -13.56
C ASP A 242 14.45 -32.89 -14.81
N ALA A 243 13.39 -32.09 -14.64
CA ALA A 243 12.79 -31.33 -15.73
C ALA A 243 13.74 -30.25 -16.28
N TRP A 244 14.54 -29.60 -15.43
CA TRP A 244 15.53 -28.59 -15.86
C TRP A 244 16.63 -29.20 -16.72
N ILE A 245 17.15 -30.36 -16.30
CA ILE A 245 18.22 -31.09 -16.99
C ILE A 245 17.72 -31.61 -18.35
N SER A 246 16.47 -32.09 -18.41
CA SER A 246 15.89 -32.69 -19.62
C SER A 246 15.45 -31.65 -20.65
N ASN A 247 15.07 -30.44 -20.22
CA ASN A 247 14.48 -29.40 -21.09
C ASN A 247 15.39 -28.18 -21.33
N SER A 248 16.68 -28.27 -20.98
CA SER A 248 17.64 -27.15 -21.02
C SER A 248 17.84 -26.52 -22.41
N ASN A 249 17.52 -27.26 -23.47
CA ASN A 249 17.67 -26.84 -24.87
C ASN A 249 16.33 -26.60 -25.59
N SER A 250 15.22 -26.61 -24.85
CA SER A 250 13.88 -26.39 -25.40
C SER A 250 13.47 -24.91 -25.36
N GLN A 251 12.41 -24.57 -26.08
CA GLN A 251 11.76 -23.25 -26.02
C GLN A 251 11.22 -22.92 -24.61
N HIS A 252 11.12 -23.91 -23.71
CA HIS A 252 10.71 -23.75 -22.32
C HIS A 252 11.85 -23.28 -21.39
N TRP A 253 13.08 -23.12 -21.89
CA TRP A 253 14.24 -22.73 -21.09
C TRP A 253 14.06 -21.39 -20.36
N GLU A 254 13.40 -20.40 -20.98
CA GLU A 254 13.10 -19.12 -20.32
C GLU A 254 12.14 -19.27 -19.13
N SER A 255 11.20 -20.21 -19.23
CA SER A 255 10.30 -20.54 -18.11
C SER A 255 11.06 -21.24 -16.99
N ILE A 256 11.99 -22.13 -17.33
CA ILE A 256 12.83 -22.86 -16.38
C ILE A 256 13.76 -21.90 -15.62
N LYS A 257 14.40 -20.96 -16.32
CA LYS A 257 15.25 -19.92 -15.68
C LYS A 257 14.49 -19.10 -14.65
N LYS A 258 13.24 -18.74 -14.93
CA LYS A 258 12.40 -18.03 -13.95
C LYS A 258 12.14 -18.87 -12.69
N THR A 259 11.88 -20.17 -12.84
CA THR A 259 11.69 -21.08 -11.71
C THR A 259 12.96 -21.26 -10.89
N ILE A 260 14.12 -21.39 -11.55
CA ILE A 260 15.42 -21.48 -10.88
C ILE A 260 15.65 -20.22 -10.04
N ARG A 261 15.58 -19.03 -10.66
CA ARG A 261 15.77 -17.74 -9.97
C ARG A 261 14.81 -17.56 -8.80
N LEU A 262 13.59 -18.08 -8.88
CA LEU A 262 12.61 -18.03 -7.81
C LEU A 262 13.00 -18.91 -6.61
N ILE A 263 13.44 -20.15 -6.85
CA ILE A 263 13.87 -21.07 -5.78
C ILE A 263 15.15 -20.56 -5.09
N PHE A 264 16.07 -19.95 -5.84
CA PHE A 264 17.32 -19.41 -5.32
C PHE A 264 17.23 -17.91 -4.95
N SER A 265 16.03 -17.31 -4.95
CA SER A 265 15.84 -15.89 -4.63
C SER A 265 16.01 -15.54 -3.16
N SER A 266 15.87 -16.53 -2.26
CA SER A 266 15.99 -16.31 -0.82
C SER A 266 16.50 -17.54 -0.08
N GLU A 267 17.18 -17.32 1.04
CA GLU A 267 17.69 -18.38 1.91
C GLU A 267 16.57 -19.26 2.48
N ALA A 268 15.37 -18.70 2.68
CA ALA A 268 14.20 -19.47 3.14
C ALA A 268 13.73 -20.50 2.11
N CYS A 269 13.74 -20.15 0.81
CA CYS A 269 13.41 -21.06 -0.30
C CYS A 269 14.43 -22.20 -0.43
N ILE A 270 15.72 -21.88 -0.32
CA ILE A 270 16.81 -22.86 -0.34
C ILE A 270 16.69 -23.81 0.86
N ASN A 271 16.53 -23.28 2.07
CA ASN A 271 16.40 -24.11 3.28
C ASN A 271 15.16 -25.01 3.22
N GLY A 272 14.02 -24.49 2.73
CA GLY A 272 12.81 -25.26 2.53
C GLY A 272 12.95 -26.39 1.51
N SER A 273 13.83 -26.22 0.51
CA SER A 273 14.08 -27.20 -0.56
C SER A 273 14.79 -28.47 -0.09
N PHE A 274 15.60 -28.36 0.95
CA PHE A 274 16.51 -29.43 1.38
C PHE A 274 16.23 -29.93 2.80
N LEU A 275 15.03 -29.71 3.33
CA LEU A 275 14.67 -30.11 4.69
C LEU A 275 14.89 -31.61 4.96
N GLU A 276 15.40 -31.90 6.14
CA GLU A 276 15.52 -33.26 6.67
C GLU A 276 14.13 -33.80 7.10
N GLY A 277 13.91 -35.10 7.00
CA GLY A 277 12.56 -35.70 6.99
C GLY A 277 11.74 -35.45 8.27
N ARG A 278 10.61 -34.75 8.12
CA ARG A 278 9.41 -34.60 8.98
C ARG A 278 9.50 -35.16 10.41
N ASP A 279 9.77 -34.25 11.35
CA ASP A 279 9.04 -34.25 12.62
C ASP A 279 8.27 -32.92 12.74
N LYS A 280 7.08 -32.95 13.35
CA LYS A 280 6.10 -31.84 13.35
C LYS A 280 6.59 -30.57 14.09
N HIS A 281 7.85 -30.49 14.45
CA HIS A 281 8.51 -29.33 15.04
C HIS A 281 9.83 -29.07 14.31
N PHE A 282 9.88 -27.98 13.54
CA PHE A 282 11.11 -27.46 12.97
C PHE A 282 12.04 -27.04 14.12
N ARG A 283 13.07 -27.84 14.41
CA ARG A 283 14.13 -27.47 15.36
C ARG A 283 15.36 -27.02 14.58
N THR A 284 15.54 -25.72 14.43
CA THR A 284 16.83 -25.14 14.05
C THR A 284 17.56 -24.72 15.33
N SER A 285 18.78 -25.22 15.54
CA SER A 285 19.67 -24.78 16.63
C SER A 285 21.05 -24.42 16.06
N LYS A 286 21.94 -23.86 16.88
CA LYS A 286 23.32 -23.60 16.47
C LYS A 286 24.09 -24.87 16.09
N ASP A 287 23.62 -26.04 16.54
CA ASP A 287 24.29 -27.33 16.38
C ASP A 287 23.59 -28.26 15.36
N LEU A 288 22.33 -27.99 15.01
CA LEU A 288 21.54 -28.77 14.04
C LEU A 288 20.96 -27.85 12.96
N SER A 289 21.57 -27.91 11.78
CA SER A 289 20.99 -27.36 10.55
C SER A 289 19.80 -28.24 10.16
N GLY A 290 18.58 -27.68 10.13
CA GLY A 290 17.37 -28.39 9.67
C GLY A 290 17.40 -28.78 8.18
N VAL A 291 18.56 -28.70 7.53
CA VAL A 291 18.83 -28.94 6.12
C VAL A 291 19.66 -30.21 5.97
N SER A 292 19.17 -31.13 5.13
CA SER A 292 19.84 -32.39 4.81
C SER A 292 20.96 -32.18 3.78
N MET A 293 22.20 -32.10 4.26
CA MET A 293 23.39 -31.91 3.41
C MET A 293 23.57 -33.01 2.36
N SER A 294 23.11 -34.23 2.63
CA SER A 294 23.14 -35.33 1.65
C SER A 294 22.22 -35.07 0.45
N LYS A 295 21.06 -34.43 0.66
CA LYS A 295 20.17 -33.99 -0.43
C LYS A 295 20.75 -32.83 -1.23
N VAL A 296 21.40 -31.88 -0.55
CA VAL A 296 22.10 -30.75 -1.19
C VAL A 296 23.21 -31.27 -2.10
N GLN A 297 24.07 -32.15 -1.59
CA GLN A 297 25.18 -32.72 -2.36
C GLN A 297 24.67 -33.50 -3.58
N ARG A 298 23.65 -34.36 -3.39
CA ARG A 298 23.05 -35.12 -4.49
C ARG A 298 22.41 -34.23 -5.55
N PHE A 299 21.82 -33.10 -5.16
CA PHE A 299 21.30 -32.12 -6.11
C PHE A 299 22.44 -31.45 -6.89
N TYR A 300 23.49 -30.99 -6.20
CA TYR A 300 24.65 -30.35 -6.80
C TYR A 300 25.36 -31.25 -7.83
N GLU A 301 25.63 -32.51 -7.46
CA GLU A 301 26.22 -33.53 -8.36
C GLU A 301 25.36 -33.80 -9.62
N LYS A 302 24.05 -33.58 -9.51
CA LYS A 302 23.10 -33.80 -10.59
C LYS A 302 23.07 -32.62 -11.57
N ILE A 303 23.07 -31.39 -11.07
CA ILE A 303 23.05 -30.19 -11.91
C ILE A 303 24.41 -29.86 -12.52
N SER A 304 25.52 -30.22 -11.88
CA SER A 304 26.89 -29.97 -12.39
C SER A 304 27.18 -30.69 -13.71
N LYS A 305 26.46 -31.78 -13.99
CA LYS A 305 26.52 -32.50 -15.28
C LYS A 305 25.88 -31.74 -16.45
N LYS A 306 25.21 -30.61 -16.19
CA LYS A 306 24.59 -29.75 -17.21
C LYS A 306 25.03 -28.29 -17.02
N PRO A 307 26.10 -27.85 -17.71
CA PRO A 307 26.71 -26.53 -17.51
C PRO A 307 25.73 -25.35 -17.61
N LYS A 308 24.74 -25.44 -18.50
CA LYS A 308 23.72 -24.40 -18.71
C LYS A 308 22.74 -24.24 -17.56
N VAL A 309 22.41 -25.33 -16.86
CA VAL A 309 21.57 -25.30 -15.64
C VAL A 309 22.42 -24.87 -14.45
N PHE A 310 23.65 -25.37 -14.39
CA PHE A 310 24.62 -25.06 -13.35
C PHE A 310 24.97 -23.57 -13.27
N GLN A 311 25.03 -22.85 -14.39
CA GLN A 311 25.31 -21.41 -14.40
C GLN A 311 24.16 -20.53 -13.87
N GLU A 312 22.93 -21.04 -13.82
CA GLU A 312 21.76 -20.26 -13.38
C GLU A 312 21.35 -20.56 -11.92
N VAL A 313 21.88 -21.64 -11.33
CA VAL A 313 21.69 -22.05 -9.93
C VAL A 313 22.80 -21.47 -9.07
#